data_AF-A0A559NLS0-F1
#
_entry.id   AF-A0A559NLS0-F1
#
_cell.length_a   1.000
_cell.length_b   1.000
_cell.length_c   1.000
_cell.angle_alpha   90.00
_cell.angle_beta   90.00
_cell.angle_gamma   90.00
#
_symmetry.space_group_name_H-M   'P 1'
#
loop_
_entity.id
_entity.type
_entity.pdbx_description
1 polymer ?
#
loop_
_entity_poly.entity_id
_entity_poly.type
_entity_poly.pdbx_seq_one_letter_code
_entity_poly.pdbx_strand_id
1 'polypeptide(L)'
;MKEISYLTILFFLVIQTSNAQTYFEVEKDFNCKCGTFTKTLSELKIYLEEEINEVFNHIIVYSGMTFSYPQGGCQQRAQMMHRILEKKEIQHSKIWLFAPIILDHSDKRQLEINDPNDLVPDDKIYWGYHVAPSVLTKSSTGIVDTLVIDPSISLEKPLKLKEWFSKINNSTISKFTFLDSKYYFFNTQPKSDGTGNTTVINGFFYPYKDVENMTDTFDNAVVERELAVNDVAVFLLQRLEGGYEDSDGQIKLLLGNVEDMIGLFAPQQRFNSFQVTNMRNLLETHGPLIDEAMDFYHGRVLHWLKVK
;
A
#
# COMPACT_ATOMS: atom_id res chain seq x y z
N MET A 1 -53.26 8.29 49.57
CA MET A 1 -51.80 8.20 49.78
C MET A 1 -51.40 6.76 49.57
N LYS A 2 -50.55 6.33 48.64
CA LYS A 2 -49.82 6.94 47.52
C LYS A 2 -49.76 5.81 46.48
N GLU A 3 -50.09 6.12 45.24
CA GLU A 3 -49.94 5.20 44.11
C GLU A 3 -48.45 4.93 43.83
N ILE A 4 -48.10 3.68 43.61
CA ILE A 4 -46.77 3.27 43.15
C ILE A 4 -46.84 3.26 41.62
N SER A 5 -46.24 4.29 41.03
CA SER A 5 -46.10 4.45 39.58
C SER A 5 -45.13 3.42 39.03
N TYR A 6 -45.62 2.54 38.16
CA TYR A 6 -44.78 1.69 37.30
C TYR A 6 -44.24 2.54 36.17
N LEU A 7 -43.07 3.15 36.39
CA LEU A 7 -42.31 3.79 35.34
C LEU A 7 -41.55 2.70 34.57
N THR A 8 -42.19 2.17 33.52
CA THR A 8 -41.54 1.30 32.53
C THR A 8 -40.52 2.14 31.77
N ILE A 9 -39.26 2.11 32.20
CA ILE A 9 -38.15 2.69 31.45
C ILE A 9 -37.93 1.80 30.23
N LEU A 10 -38.44 2.26 29.09
CA LEU A 10 -38.16 1.72 27.78
C LEU A 10 -36.68 2.03 27.46
N PHE A 11 -35.78 1.09 27.78
CA PHE A 11 -34.39 1.19 27.38
C PHE A 11 -34.34 0.98 25.86
N PHE A 12 -34.26 2.09 25.12
CA PHE A 12 -33.93 2.10 23.71
C PHE A 12 -32.55 1.44 23.56
N LEU A 13 -32.52 0.19 23.11
CA LEU A 13 -31.34 -0.42 22.54
C LEU A 13 -31.07 0.31 21.22
N VAL A 14 -30.32 1.41 21.30
CA VAL A 14 -29.62 1.93 20.12
C VAL A 14 -28.63 0.85 19.75
N ILE A 15 -28.96 0.07 18.72
CA ILE A 15 -28.02 -0.78 18.00
C ILE A 15 -27.00 0.21 17.44
N GLN A 16 -25.93 0.45 18.18
CA GLN A 16 -24.71 0.95 17.56
C GLN A 16 -24.32 -0.15 16.59
N THR A 17 -24.59 0.07 15.30
CA THR A 17 -23.97 -0.68 14.22
C THR A 17 -22.48 -0.44 14.40
N SER A 18 -21.81 -1.34 15.13
CA SER A 18 -20.36 -1.43 15.10
C SER A 18 -20.06 -1.75 13.65
N ASN A 19 -19.69 -0.72 12.88
CA ASN A 19 -19.27 -0.85 11.50
C ASN A 19 -17.90 -1.58 11.51
N ALA A 20 -17.95 -2.86 11.84
CA ALA A 20 -16.81 -3.75 11.75
C ALA A 20 -16.49 -3.90 10.26
N GLN A 21 -15.21 -3.75 9.93
CA GLN A 21 -14.72 -3.99 8.58
C GLN A 21 -15.14 -5.40 8.13
N THR A 22 -15.58 -5.54 6.88
CA THR A 22 -16.07 -6.82 6.36
C THR A 22 -14.89 -7.66 5.87
N TYR A 23 -14.64 -8.80 6.52
CA TYR A 23 -13.70 -9.81 6.05
C TYR A 23 -14.31 -10.65 4.92
N PHE A 24 -13.48 -11.07 3.96
CA PHE A 24 -13.88 -12.04 2.93
C PHE A 24 -12.77 -13.07 2.67
N GLU A 25 -13.16 -14.25 2.19
CA GLU A 25 -12.23 -15.30 1.75
C GLU A 25 -12.28 -15.38 0.23
N VAL A 26 -11.13 -15.20 -0.43
CA VAL A 26 -11.05 -15.08 -1.89
C VAL A 26 -11.76 -16.24 -2.59
N GLU A 27 -11.52 -17.47 -2.13
CA GLU A 27 -12.03 -18.69 -2.73
C GLU A 27 -13.54 -18.81 -2.61
N LYS A 28 -14.11 -18.37 -1.48
CA LYS A 28 -15.55 -18.43 -1.21
C LYS A 28 -16.29 -17.31 -1.91
N ASP A 29 -15.77 -16.10 -1.83
CA ASP A 29 -16.47 -14.89 -2.27
C ASP A 29 -16.36 -14.66 -3.79
N PHE A 30 -15.28 -15.08 -4.44
CA PHE A 30 -15.11 -14.96 -5.89
C PHE A 30 -15.51 -16.23 -6.65
N ASN A 31 -15.72 -17.35 -5.94
CA ASN A 31 -16.06 -18.66 -6.53
C ASN A 31 -15.14 -19.04 -7.70
N CYS A 32 -13.88 -18.62 -7.65
CA CYS A 32 -12.91 -18.90 -8.69
C CYS A 32 -12.27 -20.28 -8.47
N LYS A 33 -12.05 -21.06 -9.53
CA LYS A 33 -11.26 -22.31 -9.48
C LYS A 33 -9.75 -22.01 -9.47
N CYS A 34 -9.37 -21.07 -8.61
CA CYS A 34 -8.15 -20.29 -8.70
C CYS A 34 -7.05 -20.77 -7.73
N GLY A 35 -7.34 -21.76 -6.90
CA GLY A 35 -6.42 -22.27 -5.87
C GLY A 35 -6.73 -21.71 -4.50
N THR A 36 -5.75 -21.76 -3.58
CA THR A 36 -5.84 -21.19 -2.24
C THR A 36 -4.85 -20.02 -2.10
N PHE A 37 -5.41 -18.83 -1.94
CA PHE A 37 -4.80 -17.55 -1.71
C PHE A 37 -4.94 -17.09 -0.26
N THR A 38 -6.14 -17.25 0.31
CA THR A 38 -6.46 -16.76 1.64
C THR A 38 -5.62 -17.49 2.70
N LYS A 39 -5.02 -16.74 3.62
CA LYS A 39 -4.26 -17.27 4.75
C LYS A 39 -5.09 -17.31 6.02
N THR A 40 -5.27 -18.51 6.55
CA THR A 40 -5.85 -18.70 7.89
C THR A 40 -4.86 -18.21 8.95
N LEU A 41 -5.19 -17.13 9.66
CA LEU A 41 -4.27 -16.54 10.65
C LEU A 41 -3.91 -17.50 11.78
N SER A 42 -4.82 -18.38 12.21
CA SER A 42 -4.53 -19.34 13.31
C SER A 42 -3.46 -20.37 12.97
N GLU A 43 -3.04 -20.45 11.71
CA GLU A 43 -1.91 -21.29 11.28
C GLU A 43 -0.56 -20.57 11.39
N LEU A 44 -0.55 -19.25 11.61
CA LEU A 44 0.68 -18.49 11.78
C LEU A 44 1.28 -18.73 13.16
N LYS A 45 2.61 -18.78 13.21
CA LYS A 45 3.35 -18.68 14.48
C LYS A 45 2.97 -17.37 15.21
N ILE A 46 2.79 -17.48 16.52
CA ILE A 46 2.58 -16.35 17.42
C ILE A 46 3.92 -15.90 17.98
N TYR A 47 4.26 -14.63 17.79
CA TYR A 47 5.50 -14.01 18.24
C TYR A 47 5.31 -13.18 19.50
N LEU A 48 6.38 -12.86 20.22
CA LEU A 48 6.31 -11.82 21.25
C LEU A 48 6.24 -10.45 20.57
N GLU A 49 5.46 -9.53 21.14
CA GLU A 49 5.33 -8.17 20.58
C GLU A 49 6.68 -7.44 20.50
N GLU A 50 7.57 -7.66 21.48
CA GLU A 50 8.93 -7.11 21.50
C GLU A 50 9.78 -7.58 20.31
N GLU A 51 9.71 -8.87 19.96
CA GLU A 51 10.41 -9.44 18.81
C GLU A 51 9.97 -8.76 17.51
N ILE A 52 8.67 -8.50 17.36
CA ILE A 52 8.15 -7.81 16.17
C ILE A 52 8.52 -6.33 16.16
N ASN A 53 8.60 -5.67 17.32
CA ASN A 53 9.08 -4.30 17.43
C ASN A 53 10.56 -4.17 17.01
N GLU A 54 11.41 -5.13 17.39
CA GLU A 54 12.81 -5.17 16.94
C GLU A 54 12.92 -5.32 15.42
N VAL A 55 12.12 -6.21 14.83
CA VAL A 55 12.07 -6.40 13.38
C VAL A 55 11.57 -5.15 12.67
N PHE A 56 10.54 -4.51 13.19
CA PHE A 56 10.00 -3.25 12.67
C PHE A 56 11.04 -2.13 12.69
N ASN A 57 11.73 -1.95 13.82
CA ASN A 57 12.83 -0.99 13.93
C ASN A 57 13.95 -1.30 12.93
N HIS A 58 14.27 -2.58 12.74
CA HIS A 58 15.25 -2.98 11.74
C HIS A 58 14.80 -2.61 10.32
N ILE A 59 13.52 -2.79 9.99
CA ILE A 59 12.97 -2.37 8.69
C ILE A 59 13.14 -0.86 8.52
N ILE A 60 12.73 -0.04 9.49
CA ILE A 60 12.80 1.41 9.35
C ILE A 60 14.24 1.92 9.26
N VAL A 61 15.15 1.40 10.09
CA VAL A 61 16.50 1.94 10.21
C VAL A 61 17.46 1.39 9.15
N TYR A 62 17.37 0.09 8.83
CA TYR A 62 18.41 -0.60 8.06
C TYR A 62 17.97 -1.09 6.68
N SER A 63 16.68 -1.06 6.34
CA SER A 63 16.25 -1.49 5.00
C SER A 63 16.64 -0.51 3.91
N GLY A 64 16.87 0.77 4.26
CA GLY A 64 17.04 1.85 3.29
C GLY A 64 15.75 2.17 2.51
N MET A 65 14.61 1.64 2.94
CA MET A 65 13.31 1.88 2.30
C MET A 65 12.75 3.24 2.71
N THR A 66 12.20 3.93 1.74
CA THR A 66 11.50 5.19 1.95
C THR A 66 10.01 4.95 2.17
N PHE A 67 9.48 5.47 3.28
CA PHE A 67 8.08 5.30 3.69
C PHE A 67 7.27 6.61 3.72
N SER A 68 7.94 7.76 3.63
CA SER A 68 7.32 9.09 3.67
C SER A 68 6.66 9.52 2.35
N TYR A 69 6.63 8.66 1.33
CA TYR A 69 5.92 8.91 0.06
C TYR A 69 4.79 7.88 -0.13
N PRO A 70 3.60 8.13 0.47
CA PRO A 70 2.48 7.18 0.45
C PRO A 70 1.61 7.24 -0.83
N GLN A 71 1.95 8.09 -1.80
CA GLN A 71 1.21 8.30 -3.07
C GLN A 71 1.07 7.01 -3.89
N GLY A 72 2.01 6.08 -3.80
CA GLY A 72 1.89 4.76 -4.40
C GLY A 72 2.92 3.77 -3.89
N GLY A 73 2.98 2.61 -4.52
CA GLY A 73 4.02 1.60 -4.28
C GLY A 73 3.84 0.71 -3.04
N CYS A 74 2.62 0.59 -2.50
CA CYS A 74 2.37 -0.17 -1.27
C CYS A 74 2.68 -1.67 -1.45
N GLN A 75 2.36 -2.24 -2.60
CA GLN A 75 2.67 -3.63 -2.95
C GLN A 75 4.17 -3.92 -3.01
N GLN A 76 4.99 -2.99 -3.51
CA GLN A 76 6.45 -3.13 -3.55
C GLN A 76 7.04 -3.03 -2.15
N ARG A 77 6.57 -2.08 -1.34
CA ARG A 77 6.99 -1.98 0.07
C ARG A 77 6.62 -3.24 0.84
N ALA A 78 5.39 -3.73 0.68
CA ALA A 78 4.95 -4.97 1.31
C ALA A 78 5.75 -6.19 0.83
N GLN A 79 6.15 -6.24 -0.44
CA GLN A 79 6.99 -7.31 -0.99
C GLN A 79 8.42 -7.27 -0.45
N MET A 80 9.02 -6.08 -0.35
CA MET A 80 10.35 -5.94 0.24
C MET A 80 10.35 -6.28 1.73
N MET A 81 9.34 -5.82 2.47
CA MET A 81 9.16 -6.21 3.88
C MET A 81 8.94 -7.71 4.03
N HIS A 82 8.18 -8.34 3.12
CA HIS A 82 8.05 -9.81 3.08
C HIS A 82 9.41 -10.51 2.96
N ARG A 83 10.28 -10.06 2.05
CA ARG A 83 11.65 -10.61 1.92
C ARG A 83 12.49 -10.43 3.19
N ILE A 84 12.40 -9.27 3.84
CA ILE A 84 13.11 -9.00 5.10
C ILE A 84 12.61 -9.94 6.21
N LEU A 85 11.29 -10.13 6.30
CA LEU A 85 10.66 -11.02 7.26
C LEU A 85 11.04 -12.49 7.01
N GLU A 86 11.09 -12.94 5.76
CA GLU A 86 11.57 -14.28 5.40
C GLU A 86 13.03 -14.50 5.77
N LYS A 87 13.91 -13.54 5.49
CA LYS A 87 15.33 -13.60 5.90
C LYS A 87 15.51 -13.66 7.43
N LYS A 88 14.51 -13.20 8.19
CA LYS A 88 14.47 -13.28 9.66
C LYS A 88 13.63 -14.45 10.18
N GLU A 89 13.17 -15.34 9.29
CA GLU A 89 12.35 -16.51 9.63
C GLU A 89 11.03 -16.15 10.35
N ILE A 90 10.48 -14.97 10.04
CA ILE A 90 9.21 -14.49 10.58
C ILE A 90 8.06 -14.90 9.65
N GLN A 91 7.22 -15.84 10.11
CA GLN A 91 5.97 -16.20 9.45
C GLN A 91 4.98 -15.05 9.54
N HIS A 92 4.40 -14.71 8.40
CA HIS A 92 3.48 -13.60 8.27
C HIS A 92 2.48 -13.88 7.15
N SER A 93 1.40 -13.12 7.14
CA SER A 93 0.48 -12.97 6.00
C SER A 93 0.64 -11.57 5.40
N LYS A 94 -0.08 -11.28 4.33
CA LYS A 94 -0.33 -9.91 3.87
C LYS A 94 -1.79 -9.57 4.09
N ILE A 95 -2.06 -8.49 4.80
CA ILE A 95 -3.40 -7.92 4.85
C ILE A 95 -3.62 -7.04 3.62
N TRP A 96 -4.76 -7.23 2.96
CA TRP A 96 -5.21 -6.40 1.86
C TRP A 96 -6.52 -5.73 2.25
N LEU A 97 -6.58 -4.41 2.16
CA LEU A 97 -7.78 -3.60 2.32
C LEU A 97 -8.20 -3.07 0.96
N PHE A 98 -9.41 -3.39 0.53
CA PHE A 98 -9.96 -3.03 -0.77
C PHE A 98 -11.08 -2.01 -0.61
N ALA A 99 -10.92 -0.87 -1.27
CA ALA A 99 -12.01 0.08 -1.43
C ALA A 99 -13.14 -0.51 -2.27
N PRO A 100 -14.37 -0.01 -2.12
CA PRO A 100 -15.49 -0.44 -2.93
C PRO A 100 -15.27 -0.37 -4.45
N ILE A 101 -14.55 0.63 -4.97
CA ILE A 101 -14.24 0.75 -6.42
C ILE A 101 -13.44 -0.44 -7.00
N ILE A 102 -12.76 -1.21 -6.15
CA ILE A 102 -12.02 -2.42 -6.55
C ILE A 102 -12.89 -3.68 -6.48
N LEU A 103 -14.08 -3.59 -5.88
CA LEU A 103 -14.99 -4.72 -5.65
C LEU A 103 -16.27 -4.64 -6.48
N ASP A 104 -16.69 -3.43 -6.88
CA ASP A 104 -17.94 -3.18 -7.61
C ASP A 104 -17.73 -2.07 -8.66
N HIS A 105 -18.13 -2.34 -9.91
CA HIS A 105 -18.01 -1.40 -11.04
C HIS A 105 -18.81 -0.11 -10.83
N SER A 106 -19.91 -0.21 -10.07
CA SER A 106 -20.84 0.89 -9.81
C SER A 106 -20.41 1.79 -8.64
N ASP A 107 -19.52 1.31 -7.77
CA ASP A 107 -19.03 2.07 -6.63
C ASP A 107 -17.76 2.86 -6.99
N LYS A 108 -17.70 4.12 -6.55
CA LYS A 108 -16.57 5.02 -6.81
C LYS A 108 -15.80 5.41 -5.56
N ARG A 109 -16.23 4.91 -4.39
CA ARG A 109 -15.58 5.24 -3.11
C ARG A 109 -14.21 4.58 -3.05
N GLN A 110 -13.23 5.34 -2.58
CA GLN A 110 -11.82 4.98 -2.45
C GLN A 110 -11.41 4.97 -0.97
N LEU A 111 -10.29 4.33 -0.65
CA LEU A 111 -9.60 4.58 0.62
C LEU A 111 -9.03 5.99 0.59
N GLU A 112 -8.91 6.60 1.76
CA GLU A 112 -8.40 7.97 1.90
C GLU A 112 -7.37 8.03 3.03
N ILE A 113 -6.29 8.78 2.82
CA ILE A 113 -5.42 9.28 3.90
C ILE A 113 -5.16 10.76 3.68
N ASN A 114 -4.77 11.46 4.76
CA ASN A 114 -4.25 12.81 4.61
C ASN A 114 -2.89 12.75 3.92
N ASP A 115 -2.62 13.67 3.00
CA ASP A 115 -1.31 13.80 2.37
C ASP A 115 -0.32 14.44 3.37
N PRO A 116 0.69 13.70 3.86
CA PRO A 116 1.64 14.25 4.81
C PRO A 116 2.59 15.27 4.17
N ASN A 117 2.66 15.33 2.83
CA ASN A 117 3.66 16.09 2.10
C ASN A 117 3.07 17.31 1.36
N ASP A 118 1.76 17.55 1.46
CA ASP A 118 1.06 18.60 0.69
C ASP A 118 1.49 18.56 -0.79
N LEU A 119 1.28 17.43 -1.46
CA LEU A 119 1.56 17.22 -2.88
C LEU A 119 0.29 17.22 -3.73
N VAL A 120 -0.86 16.93 -3.13
CA VAL A 120 -2.16 16.87 -3.81
C VAL A 120 -3.08 18.05 -3.41
N PRO A 121 -3.90 18.60 -4.35
CA PRO A 121 -4.63 19.86 -4.11
C PRO A 121 -5.70 19.86 -3.01
N ASP A 122 -6.17 18.70 -2.57
CA ASP A 122 -7.22 18.56 -1.54
C ASP A 122 -6.70 17.93 -0.23
N ASP A 123 -5.38 17.92 -0.04
CA ASP A 123 -4.68 17.31 1.11
C ASP A 123 -5.04 15.83 1.34
N LYS A 124 -5.54 15.15 0.31
CA LYS A 124 -6.01 13.75 0.41
C LYS A 124 -5.45 12.88 -0.71
N ILE A 125 -4.91 11.74 -0.30
CA ILE A 125 -4.48 10.69 -1.21
C ILE A 125 -5.58 9.63 -1.25
N TYR A 126 -5.97 9.25 -2.47
CA TYR A 126 -7.01 8.25 -2.69
C TYR A 126 -6.42 6.94 -3.21
N TRP A 127 -6.80 5.82 -2.60
CA TRP A 127 -6.34 4.51 -3.04
C TRP A 127 -7.50 3.58 -3.40
N GLY A 128 -7.28 2.72 -4.40
CA GLY A 128 -8.17 1.59 -4.65
C GLY A 128 -7.99 0.48 -3.60
N TYR A 129 -6.78 0.31 -3.11
CA TYR A 129 -6.45 -0.70 -2.10
C TYR A 129 -5.20 -0.29 -1.32
N HIS A 130 -4.97 -0.93 -0.19
CA HIS A 130 -3.71 -0.84 0.54
C HIS A 130 -3.30 -2.21 1.08
N VAL A 131 -1.99 -2.46 1.14
CA VAL A 131 -1.43 -3.75 1.54
C VAL A 131 -0.23 -3.57 2.45
N ALA A 132 -0.14 -4.42 3.47
CA ALA A 132 1.00 -4.50 4.37
C ALA A 132 1.16 -5.92 4.93
N PRO A 133 2.37 -6.32 5.38
CA PRO A 133 2.55 -7.55 6.14
C PRO A 133 1.79 -7.52 7.46
N SER A 134 1.29 -8.68 7.88
CA SER A 134 0.64 -8.87 9.18
C SER A 134 1.13 -10.13 9.89
N VAL A 135 1.24 -10.05 11.21
CA VAL A 135 1.73 -11.12 12.08
C VAL A 135 0.82 -11.30 13.29
N LEU A 136 0.80 -12.51 13.84
CA LEU A 136 0.18 -12.74 15.16
C LEU A 136 1.21 -12.51 16.25
N THR A 137 0.82 -11.73 17.26
CA THR A 137 1.67 -11.46 18.43
C THR A 137 0.94 -11.77 19.71
N LYS A 138 1.72 -11.99 20.77
CA LYS A 138 1.24 -12.11 22.14
C LYS A 138 1.90 -11.03 22.99
N SER A 139 1.08 -10.24 23.69
CA SER A 139 1.55 -9.24 24.65
C SER A 139 2.16 -9.92 25.90
N SER A 140 2.84 -9.14 26.73
CA SER A 140 3.32 -9.59 28.05
C SER A 140 2.20 -10.08 28.98
N THR A 141 0.97 -9.57 28.80
CA THR A 141 -0.24 -10.00 29.51
C THR A 141 -0.88 -11.26 28.91
N GLY A 142 -0.32 -11.77 27.82
CA GLY A 142 -0.73 -13.02 27.18
C GLY A 142 -1.88 -12.90 26.17
N ILE A 143 -2.28 -11.68 25.83
CA ILE A 143 -3.33 -11.41 24.84
C ILE A 143 -2.74 -11.59 23.44
N VAL A 144 -3.39 -12.42 22.63
CA VAL A 144 -3.03 -12.60 21.21
C VAL A 144 -3.74 -11.53 20.37
N ASP A 145 -2.99 -10.86 19.52
CA ASP A 145 -3.49 -9.79 18.64
C ASP A 145 -2.87 -9.94 17.23
N THR A 146 -3.41 -9.22 16.25
CA THR A 146 -2.84 -9.11 14.90
C THR A 146 -2.20 -7.75 14.75
N LEU A 147 -0.89 -7.73 14.50
CA LEU A 147 -0.14 -6.52 14.19
C LEU A 147 0.11 -6.41 12.68
N VAL A 148 0.03 -5.18 12.18
CA VAL A 148 0.31 -4.79 10.80
C VAL A 148 1.61 -4.00 10.81
N ILE A 149 2.57 -4.42 9.99
CA ILE A 149 3.88 -3.80 9.82
C ILE A 149 3.77 -2.82 8.65
N ASP A 150 3.46 -1.56 8.94
CA ASP A 150 3.26 -0.53 7.92
C ASP A 150 3.86 0.82 8.30
N PRO A 151 5.17 1.00 8.03
CA PRO A 151 5.84 2.26 8.31
C PRO A 151 5.36 3.45 7.47
N SER A 152 4.60 3.21 6.38
CA SER A 152 3.98 4.31 5.60
C SER A 152 2.75 4.90 6.28
N ILE A 153 2.18 4.22 7.28
CA ILE A 153 1.06 4.72 8.10
C ILE A 153 1.52 5.13 9.50
N SER A 154 2.50 4.43 10.07
CA SER A 154 3.11 4.81 11.36
C SER A 154 4.58 4.41 11.40
N LEU A 155 5.47 5.38 11.59
CA LEU A 155 6.90 5.15 11.77
C LEU A 155 7.29 4.74 13.20
N GLU A 156 6.34 4.78 14.15
CA GLU A 156 6.64 4.60 15.57
C GLU A 156 6.67 3.13 15.99
N LYS A 157 5.71 2.34 15.48
CA LYS A 157 5.55 0.92 15.85
C LYS A 157 4.62 0.19 14.87
N PRO A 158 4.64 -1.16 14.86
CA PRO A 158 3.57 -1.95 14.27
C PRO A 158 2.21 -1.57 14.86
N LEU A 159 1.19 -1.55 14.03
CA LEU A 159 -0.15 -1.15 14.43
C LEU A 159 -1.02 -2.36 14.69
N LYS A 160 -1.87 -2.29 15.71
CA LYS A 160 -2.97 -3.27 15.81
C LYS A 160 -3.86 -3.15 14.60
N LEU A 161 -4.46 -4.25 14.16
CA LEU A 161 -5.34 -4.27 13.00
C LEU A 161 -6.41 -3.16 13.01
N LYS A 162 -7.08 -2.97 14.15
CA LYS A 162 -8.10 -1.92 14.32
C LYS A 162 -7.50 -0.52 14.23
N GLU A 163 -6.29 -0.31 14.76
CA GLU A 163 -5.59 0.97 14.68
C GLU A 163 -5.19 1.28 13.23
N TRP A 164 -4.68 0.30 12.49
CA TRP A 164 -4.37 0.43 11.07
C TRP A 164 -5.60 0.82 10.25
N PHE A 165 -6.75 0.15 10.45
CA PHE A 165 -8.00 0.56 9.81
C PHE A 165 -8.44 1.98 10.21
N SER A 166 -8.24 2.40 11.45
CA SER A 166 -8.65 3.74 11.90
C SER A 166 -7.81 4.87 11.30
N LYS A 167 -6.60 4.56 10.83
CA LYS A 167 -5.69 5.50 10.15
C LYS A 167 -6.00 5.66 8.66
N ILE A 168 -6.82 4.77 8.09
CA ILE A 168 -7.21 4.76 6.69
C ILE A 168 -8.70 5.08 6.62
N ASN A 169 -9.04 6.28 6.18
CA ASN A 169 -10.41 6.71 6.01
C ASN A 169 -11.13 5.81 4.99
N ASN A 170 -12.46 5.71 5.12
CA ASN A 170 -13.31 4.78 4.38
C ASN A 170 -13.02 3.29 4.62
N SER A 171 -12.19 2.92 5.60
CA SER A 171 -12.00 1.51 5.96
C SER A 171 -13.30 0.82 6.39
N THR A 172 -14.24 1.52 7.02
CA THR A 172 -15.51 0.97 7.52
C THR A 172 -16.47 0.50 6.43
N ILE A 173 -16.36 1.05 5.21
CA ILE A 173 -17.14 0.66 4.03
C ILE A 173 -16.35 -0.25 3.09
N SER A 174 -15.10 -0.55 3.44
CA SER A 174 -14.17 -1.36 2.67
C SER A 174 -14.22 -2.82 3.12
N LYS A 175 -13.67 -3.71 2.30
CA LYS A 175 -13.50 -5.13 2.67
C LYS A 175 -12.03 -5.49 2.75
N PHE A 176 -11.69 -6.47 3.58
CA PHE A 176 -10.31 -6.91 3.72
C PHE A 176 -10.19 -8.43 3.70
N THR A 177 -8.99 -8.91 3.38
CA THR A 177 -8.63 -10.32 3.45
C THR A 177 -7.17 -10.47 3.88
N PHE A 178 -6.81 -11.67 4.34
CA PHE A 178 -5.43 -12.04 4.59
C PHE A 178 -4.99 -13.02 3.52
N LEU A 179 -3.89 -12.73 2.84
CA LEU A 179 -3.33 -13.63 1.84
C LEU A 179 -2.05 -14.27 2.36
N ASP A 180 -1.72 -15.43 1.80
CA ASP A 180 -0.38 -16.01 1.95
C ASP A 180 0.64 -14.96 1.50
N SER A 181 1.71 -14.81 2.29
CA SER A 181 2.65 -13.71 2.12
C SER A 181 3.40 -13.73 0.80
N LYS A 182 3.44 -14.85 0.06
CA LYS A 182 4.06 -14.90 -1.26
C LYS A 182 3.28 -14.11 -2.33
N TYR A 183 1.98 -13.88 -2.15
CA TYR A 183 1.16 -13.20 -3.16
C TYR A 183 1.49 -11.70 -3.20
N TYR A 184 1.83 -11.22 -4.39
CA TYR A 184 2.35 -9.89 -4.63
C TYR A 184 1.25 -8.93 -5.04
N PHE A 185 0.44 -9.33 -6.01
CA PHE A 185 -0.63 -8.50 -6.55
C PHE A 185 -1.77 -9.34 -7.13
N PHE A 186 -2.75 -8.67 -7.74
CA PHE A 186 -4.01 -9.28 -8.18
C PHE A 186 -4.35 -8.96 -9.62
N ASN A 187 -5.19 -9.81 -10.22
CA ASN A 187 -5.77 -9.59 -11.53
C ASN A 187 -7.13 -8.91 -11.43
N THR A 188 -7.47 -8.14 -12.45
CA THR A 188 -8.79 -7.49 -12.58
C THR A 188 -9.62 -8.12 -13.70
N GLN A 189 -10.91 -7.82 -13.71
CA GLN A 189 -11.86 -8.34 -14.68
C GLN A 189 -11.66 -7.67 -16.04
N PRO A 190 -11.75 -8.41 -17.17
CA PRO A 190 -11.71 -7.81 -18.50
C PRO A 190 -12.94 -6.92 -18.73
N LYS A 191 -12.77 -5.85 -19.51
CA LYS A 191 -13.89 -5.04 -20.00
C LYS A 191 -14.73 -5.84 -20.98
N SER A 192 -16.04 -5.62 -20.99
CA SER A 192 -16.98 -6.30 -21.90
C SER A 192 -16.72 -6.00 -23.38
N ASP A 193 -16.12 -4.85 -23.67
CA ASP A 193 -15.76 -4.41 -25.03
C ASP A 193 -14.40 -4.95 -25.52
N GLY A 194 -13.67 -5.70 -24.68
CA GLY A 194 -12.36 -6.25 -25.01
C GLY A 194 -11.21 -5.22 -25.07
N THR A 195 -11.45 -3.95 -24.67
CA THR A 195 -10.45 -2.87 -24.78
C THR A 195 -9.41 -2.85 -23.65
N GLY A 196 -9.43 -3.85 -22.77
CA GLY A 196 -8.50 -3.99 -21.65
C GLY A 196 -9.21 -4.52 -20.42
N ASN A 197 -8.69 -4.15 -19.24
CA ASN A 197 -9.24 -4.56 -17.95
C ASN A 197 -9.94 -3.41 -17.23
N THR A 198 -10.83 -3.77 -16.32
CA THR A 198 -11.50 -2.89 -15.35
C THR A 198 -10.62 -2.71 -14.11
N THR A 199 -11.10 -1.95 -13.13
CA THR A 199 -10.46 -1.83 -11.80
C THR A 199 -10.89 -2.94 -10.84
N VAL A 200 -11.95 -3.69 -11.16
CA VAL A 200 -12.56 -4.66 -10.25
C VAL A 200 -11.77 -5.96 -10.25
N ILE A 201 -11.45 -6.48 -9.05
CA ILE A 201 -10.72 -7.75 -8.95
C ILE A 201 -11.52 -8.94 -9.45
N ASN A 202 -10.81 -9.94 -10.00
CA ASN A 202 -11.41 -11.18 -10.48
C ASN A 202 -11.20 -12.38 -9.54
N GLY A 203 -10.57 -12.14 -8.37
CA GLY A 203 -10.26 -13.17 -7.37
C GLY A 203 -8.96 -13.92 -7.60
N PHE A 204 -8.19 -13.65 -8.67
CA PHE A 204 -6.88 -14.27 -8.88
C PHE A 204 -5.75 -13.38 -8.35
N PHE A 205 -4.86 -13.98 -7.59
CA PHE A 205 -3.63 -13.35 -7.10
C PHE A 205 -2.41 -14.07 -7.65
N TYR A 206 -1.32 -13.33 -7.85
CA TYR A 206 -0.07 -13.89 -8.35
C TYR A 206 1.09 -13.55 -7.42
N PRO A 207 2.01 -14.52 -7.20
CA PRO A 207 3.22 -14.25 -6.43
C PRO A 207 4.16 -13.37 -7.23
N TYR A 208 5.04 -12.66 -6.53
CA TYR A 208 6.20 -12.07 -7.16
C TYR A 208 7.13 -13.22 -7.57
N LYS A 209 7.55 -13.25 -8.84
CA LYS A 209 8.55 -14.20 -9.32
C LYS A 209 9.75 -13.41 -9.77
N ASP A 210 10.89 -13.64 -9.10
CA ASP A 210 12.17 -13.22 -9.64
C ASP A 210 12.38 -13.95 -10.96
N VAL A 211 12.47 -13.21 -12.06
CA VAL A 211 12.63 -13.83 -13.37
C VAL A 211 14.11 -14.06 -13.64
N GLU A 212 14.57 -15.29 -13.43
CA GLU A 212 15.90 -15.69 -13.90
C GLU A 212 15.91 -15.74 -15.44
N ASN A 213 16.87 -15.05 -16.06
CA ASN A 213 17.17 -15.12 -17.50
C ASN A 213 16.15 -14.52 -18.49
N MET A 214 15.22 -13.64 -18.07
CA MET A 214 14.48 -12.83 -19.06
C MET A 214 15.33 -11.66 -19.56
N THR A 215 15.42 -11.51 -20.88
CA THR A 215 16.20 -10.47 -21.57
C THR A 215 15.35 -9.29 -22.05
N ASP A 216 14.04 -9.28 -21.75
CA ASP A 216 13.21 -8.11 -22.01
C ASP A 216 13.14 -7.20 -20.77
N THR A 217 13.10 -5.90 -21.04
CA THR A 217 13.28 -4.82 -20.07
C THR A 217 12.04 -4.53 -19.22
N PHE A 218 10.97 -5.32 -19.36
CA PHE A 218 9.64 -4.97 -18.85
C PHE A 218 9.35 -5.59 -17.48
N ASP A 219 9.70 -6.86 -17.27
CA ASP A 219 9.42 -7.59 -16.03
C ASP A 219 10.61 -7.73 -15.08
N ASN A 220 11.82 -7.37 -15.52
CA ASN A 220 12.99 -7.45 -14.66
C ASN A 220 12.97 -6.37 -13.59
N ALA A 221 12.93 -6.82 -12.34
CA ALA A 221 13.15 -6.02 -11.15
C ALA A 221 12.13 -4.89 -10.92
N VAL A 222 10.85 -5.13 -11.24
CA VAL A 222 9.77 -4.15 -11.06
C VAL A 222 9.66 -3.64 -9.62
N VAL A 223 9.84 -4.52 -8.62
CA VAL A 223 9.85 -4.12 -7.21
C VAL A 223 10.98 -3.14 -6.94
N GLU A 224 12.19 -3.45 -7.39
CA GLU A 224 13.37 -2.62 -7.18
C GLU A 224 13.27 -1.27 -7.89
N ARG A 225 12.74 -1.27 -9.12
CA ARG A 225 12.55 -0.06 -9.92
C ARG A 225 11.53 0.88 -9.32
N GLU A 226 10.38 0.38 -8.89
CA GLU A 226 9.34 1.23 -8.29
C GLU A 226 9.69 1.64 -6.85
N LEU A 227 10.47 0.85 -6.10
CA LEU A 227 11.07 1.32 -4.85
C LEU A 227 12.03 2.51 -5.11
N ALA A 228 12.83 2.45 -6.17
CA ALA A 228 13.69 3.56 -6.56
C ALA A 228 12.88 4.81 -6.95
N VAL A 229 11.68 4.66 -7.53
CA VAL A 229 10.78 5.80 -7.79
C VAL A 229 10.36 6.49 -6.48
N ASN A 230 10.02 5.73 -5.45
CA ASN A 230 9.70 6.31 -4.13
C ASN A 230 10.91 7.04 -3.52
N ASP A 231 12.12 6.51 -3.70
CA ASP A 231 13.34 7.17 -3.24
C ASP A 231 13.58 8.49 -3.99
N VAL A 232 13.34 8.52 -5.31
CA VAL A 232 13.40 9.74 -6.12
C VAL A 232 12.36 10.75 -5.68
N ALA A 233 11.15 10.30 -5.34
CA ALA A 233 10.10 11.19 -4.86
C ALA A 233 10.54 11.95 -3.60
N VAL A 234 11.16 11.25 -2.65
CA VAL A 234 11.68 11.89 -1.43
C VAL A 234 12.91 12.74 -1.70
N PHE A 235 13.78 12.34 -2.63
CA PHE A 235 14.88 13.18 -3.09
C PHE A 235 14.36 14.52 -3.64
N LEU A 236 13.37 14.50 -4.52
CA LEU A 236 12.77 15.71 -5.10
C LEU A 236 12.03 16.54 -4.04
N LEU A 237 11.30 15.90 -3.12
CA LEU A 237 10.66 16.58 -1.99
C LEU A 237 11.68 17.35 -1.15
N GLN A 238 12.80 16.72 -0.81
CA GLN A 238 13.90 17.36 -0.08
C GLN A 238 14.51 18.55 -0.85
N ARG A 239 14.51 18.52 -2.18
CA ARG A 239 14.96 19.66 -3.00
C ARG A 239 14.00 20.83 -2.90
N LEU A 240 12.69 20.56 -2.95
CA LEU A 240 11.66 21.59 -2.76
C LEU A 240 11.76 22.21 -1.35
N GLU A 241 11.85 21.38 -0.32
CA GLU A 241 12.04 21.83 1.08
C GLU A 241 13.35 22.60 1.27
N GLY A 242 14.39 22.24 0.49
CA GLY A 242 15.67 22.92 0.44
C GLY A 242 15.68 24.25 -0.32
N GLY A 243 14.54 24.71 -0.83
CA GLY A 243 14.38 26.00 -1.50
C GLY A 243 14.63 25.95 -3.01
N TYR A 244 14.56 24.78 -3.65
CA TYR A 244 14.53 24.71 -5.11
C TYR A 244 13.31 25.46 -5.66
N GLU A 245 13.52 26.28 -6.69
CA GLU A 245 12.46 27.10 -7.27
C GLU A 245 11.56 26.28 -8.20
N ASP A 246 10.32 26.04 -7.77
CA ASP A 246 9.26 25.38 -8.53
C ASP A 246 8.08 26.34 -8.76
N SER A 247 8.36 27.49 -9.39
CA SER A 247 7.42 28.62 -9.52
C SER A 247 6.10 28.24 -10.22
N ASP A 248 6.13 27.27 -11.13
CA ASP A 248 4.94 26.76 -11.83
C ASP A 248 4.33 25.50 -11.16
N GLY A 249 4.92 25.04 -10.05
CA GLY A 249 4.47 23.85 -9.30
C GLY A 249 4.61 22.54 -10.07
N GLN A 250 5.48 22.47 -11.09
CA GLN A 250 5.59 21.31 -11.97
C GLN A 250 6.22 20.10 -11.26
N ILE A 251 7.20 20.33 -10.39
CA ILE A 251 7.79 19.26 -9.57
C ILE A 251 6.77 18.79 -8.53
N LYS A 252 6.05 19.70 -7.87
CA LYS A 252 4.96 19.33 -6.94
C LYS A 252 3.87 18.51 -7.64
N LEU A 253 3.45 18.91 -8.85
CA LEU A 253 2.46 18.17 -9.65
C LEU A 253 2.95 16.76 -10.04
N LEU A 254 4.21 16.65 -10.47
CA LEU A 254 4.84 15.37 -10.76
C LEU A 254 4.84 14.47 -9.51
N LEU A 255 5.25 14.99 -8.36
CA LEU A 255 5.27 14.27 -7.10
C LEU A 255 3.87 13.86 -6.61
N GLY A 256 2.85 14.65 -6.89
CA GLY A 256 1.45 14.32 -6.58
C GLY A 256 0.89 13.15 -7.38
N ASN A 257 1.57 12.71 -8.46
CA ASN A 257 1.10 11.64 -9.34
C ASN A 257 2.15 10.54 -9.52
N VAL A 258 1.98 9.43 -8.81
CA VAL A 258 2.91 8.28 -8.86
C VAL A 258 2.99 7.66 -10.26
N GLU A 259 1.93 7.70 -11.06
CA GLU A 259 1.95 7.16 -12.43
C GLU A 259 2.82 8.04 -13.35
N ASP A 260 2.77 9.36 -13.18
CA ASP A 260 3.67 10.28 -13.90
C ASP A 260 5.14 10.05 -13.46
N MET A 261 5.39 9.83 -12.17
CA MET A 261 6.72 9.49 -11.63
C MET A 261 7.25 8.16 -12.21
N ILE A 262 6.43 7.10 -12.22
CA ILE A 262 6.77 5.82 -12.83
C ILE A 262 7.01 5.99 -14.33
N GLY A 263 6.16 6.75 -15.02
CA GLY A 263 6.27 7.02 -16.44
C GLY A 263 7.56 7.76 -16.82
N LEU A 264 8.04 8.66 -15.96
CA LEU A 264 9.28 9.41 -16.17
C LEU A 264 10.54 8.58 -15.82
N PHE A 265 10.59 8.00 -14.61
CA PHE A 265 11.81 7.38 -14.09
C PHE A 265 11.90 5.88 -14.34
N ALA A 266 10.77 5.19 -14.37
CA ALA A 266 10.71 3.74 -14.55
C ALA A 266 9.92 3.33 -15.81
N PRO A 267 10.13 3.95 -16.99
CA PRO A 267 9.37 3.60 -18.19
C PRO A 267 9.60 2.13 -18.51
N GLN A 268 8.53 1.34 -18.53
CA GLN A 268 8.61 -0.04 -18.98
C GLN A 268 8.66 -0.04 -20.50
N GLN A 269 7.70 0.52 -21.25
CA GLN A 269 7.78 0.63 -22.72
C GLN A 269 6.98 1.87 -23.20
N ARG A 270 7.58 2.72 -24.05
CA ARG A 270 7.06 3.96 -24.69
C ARG A 270 6.01 4.76 -23.90
N PHE A 271 6.40 5.95 -23.43
CA PHE A 271 5.57 7.09 -22.99
C PHE A 271 4.07 6.98 -23.37
N ASN A 272 3.29 6.22 -22.60
CA ASN A 272 1.85 6.24 -22.72
C ASN A 272 1.36 7.32 -21.76
N SER A 273 1.22 8.53 -22.32
CA SER A 273 0.54 9.71 -21.76
C SER A 273 0.72 9.98 -20.27
N PHE A 274 1.56 10.98 -19.94
CA PHE A 274 1.47 11.67 -18.65
C PHE A 274 0.04 12.15 -18.45
N GLN A 275 -0.51 11.86 -17.28
CA GLN A 275 -1.91 12.17 -16.99
C GLN A 275 -2.09 13.62 -16.60
N VAL A 276 -1.06 14.22 -15.97
CA VAL A 276 -1.16 15.56 -15.39
C VAL A 276 0.01 16.44 -15.83
N THR A 277 1.22 15.92 -15.87
CA THR A 277 2.43 16.73 -16.09
C THR A 277 2.75 16.92 -17.57
N ASN A 278 2.90 18.17 -18.03
CA ASN A 278 3.43 18.44 -19.37
C ASN A 278 4.95 18.21 -19.37
N MET A 279 5.36 17.02 -19.80
CA MET A 279 6.75 16.58 -19.81
C MET A 279 7.71 17.52 -20.54
N ARG A 280 7.26 18.11 -21.64
CA ARG A 280 8.10 19.05 -22.40
C ARG A 280 8.44 20.26 -21.55
N ASN A 281 7.43 20.87 -20.94
CA ASN A 281 7.63 22.03 -20.08
C ASN A 281 8.46 21.66 -18.84
N LEU A 282 8.19 20.51 -18.22
CA LEU A 282 8.96 20.00 -17.08
C LEU A 282 10.46 19.91 -17.42
N LEU A 283 10.81 19.30 -18.56
CA LEU A 283 12.20 19.13 -18.97
C LEU A 283 12.85 20.43 -19.43
N GLU A 284 12.09 21.34 -20.07
CA GLU A 284 12.60 22.66 -20.47
C GLU A 284 12.89 23.55 -19.25
N THR A 285 12.05 23.50 -18.21
CA THR A 285 12.18 24.35 -17.01
C THR A 285 13.10 23.73 -15.95
N HIS A 286 13.02 22.41 -15.74
CA HIS A 286 13.68 21.71 -14.63
C HIS A 286 14.69 20.64 -15.06
N GLY A 287 15.11 20.63 -16.33
CA GLY A 287 16.04 19.65 -16.91
C GLY A 287 17.22 19.26 -16.02
N PRO A 288 18.01 20.20 -15.47
CA PRO A 288 19.13 19.87 -14.59
C PRO A 288 18.74 19.09 -13.32
N LEU A 289 17.60 19.41 -12.70
CA LEU A 289 17.12 18.67 -11.52
C LEU A 289 16.62 17.28 -11.93
N ILE A 290 15.95 17.17 -13.07
CA ILE A 290 15.47 15.87 -13.59
C ILE A 290 16.62 14.95 -13.96
N ASP A 291 17.69 15.49 -14.56
CA ASP A 291 18.91 14.73 -14.86
C ASP A 291 19.58 14.22 -13.56
N GLU A 292 19.70 15.08 -12.55
CA GLU A 292 20.22 14.68 -11.23
C GLU A 292 19.35 13.60 -10.57
N ALA A 293 18.02 13.75 -10.65
CA ALA A 293 17.07 12.77 -10.14
C ALA A 293 17.15 11.43 -10.88
N MET A 294 17.42 11.44 -12.19
CA MET A 294 17.61 10.23 -12.99
C MET A 294 18.92 9.51 -12.63
N ASP A 295 20.00 10.24 -12.39
CA ASP A 295 21.25 9.65 -11.88
C ASP A 295 21.06 9.03 -10.50
N PHE A 296 20.33 9.73 -9.61
CA PHE A 296 19.94 9.20 -8.32
C PHE A 296 19.08 7.93 -8.46
N TYR A 297 18.08 7.94 -9.33
CA TYR A 297 17.23 6.79 -9.65
C TYR A 297 18.07 5.56 -10.04
N HIS A 298 18.99 5.69 -10.99
CA HIS A 298 19.85 4.59 -11.42
C HIS A 298 20.67 4.01 -10.26
N GLY A 299 21.24 4.88 -9.41
CA GLY A 299 21.95 4.45 -8.21
C GLY A 299 21.06 3.65 -7.24
N ARG A 300 19.80 4.08 -7.06
CA ARG A 300 18.82 3.40 -6.19
C ARG A 300 18.34 2.07 -6.75
N VAL A 301 18.12 1.95 -8.06
CA VAL A 301 17.81 0.66 -8.69
C VAL A 301 18.93 -0.35 -8.45
N LEU A 302 20.19 0.06 -8.65
CA LEU A 302 21.35 -0.80 -8.39
C LEU A 302 21.50 -1.19 -6.92
N HIS A 303 21.12 -0.30 -5.99
CA HIS A 303 21.06 -0.62 -4.57
C HIS A 303 20.02 -1.72 -4.31
N TRP A 304 18.78 -1.55 -4.77
CA TRP A 304 17.70 -2.49 -4.51
C TRP A 304 17.93 -3.87 -5.13
N LEU A 305 18.58 -3.94 -6.29
CA LEU A 305 19.01 -5.20 -6.90
C LEU A 305 19.98 -6.00 -6.02
N LYS A 306 20.78 -5.35 -5.16
CA LYS A 306 21.74 -6.00 -4.25
C LYS A 306 21.13 -6.42 -2.91
N VAL A 307 20.00 -5.83 -2.54
CA VAL A 307 19.28 -6.17 -1.29
C VAL A 307 18.49 -7.48 -1.44
N LYS A 308 18.35 -7.99 -2.68
CA LYS A 308 17.80 -9.32 -3.00
C LYS A 308 18.42 -10.43 -2.16
#